data_AF-A0A1F8JS07-F1
#
_entry.id   AF-A0A1F8JS07-F1
#
_cell.length_a   1.000
_cell.length_b   1.000
_cell.length_c   1.000
_cell.angle_alpha   90.00
_cell.angle_beta   90.00
_cell.angle_gamma   90.00
#
_symmetry.space_group_name_H-M   'P 1'
#
loop_
_entity.id
_entity.type
_entity.pdbx_description
1 polymer ?
#
loop_
_entity_poly.entity_id
_entity_poly.type
_entity_poly.pdbx_seq_one_letter_code
_entity_poly.pdbx_strand_id
1 'polypeptide(L)'
;MKKSLEKSEWFLIATFLSLFIASFAVAKITAYRAGSALDEVEIEEEVFDPAVVTVIVRGAVEEPLEVALPKGARISDLKSKVALKKDADKAFFKRRRLLKNGEIVLVPKKSVE
;
A
#
# COMPACT_ATOMS: atom_id res chain seq x y z
N MET A 1 -24.02 -60.84 -26.81
CA MET A 1 -24.96 -59.94 -27.53
C MET A 1 -24.50 -58.50 -27.31
N LYS A 2 -24.04 -57.80 -28.36
CA LYS A 2 -23.72 -56.37 -28.27
C LYS A 2 -25.01 -55.59 -28.53
N LYS A 3 -25.64 -55.06 -27.47
CA LYS A 3 -26.75 -54.12 -27.65
C LYS A 3 -26.13 -52.78 -28.05
N SER A 4 -26.28 -52.42 -29.32
CA SER A 4 -25.95 -51.07 -29.79
C SER A 4 -26.96 -50.10 -29.20
N LEU A 5 -26.47 -48.98 -28.69
CA LEU A 5 -27.31 -47.88 -28.21
C LEU A 5 -28.17 -47.34 -29.35
N GLU A 6 -29.40 -46.92 -29.03
CA GLU A 6 -30.29 -46.30 -29.99
C GLU A 6 -29.79 -44.90 -30.36
N LYS A 7 -30.17 -44.41 -31.55
CA LYS A 7 -29.71 -43.08 -32.03
C LYS A 7 -30.07 -41.94 -31.07
N SER A 8 -31.18 -42.06 -30.36
CA SER A 8 -31.64 -41.12 -29.33
C SER A 8 -30.73 -41.10 -28.10
N GLU A 9 -30.23 -42.27 -27.67
CA GLU A 9 -29.31 -42.40 -26.55
C GLU A 9 -27.95 -41.79 -26.87
N TRP A 10 -27.46 -41.99 -28.10
CA TRP A 10 -26.25 -41.32 -28.59
C TRP A 10 -26.38 -39.80 -28.61
N PHE A 11 -27.56 -39.28 -28.98
CA PHE A 11 -27.81 -37.85 -28.96
C PHE A 11 -27.77 -37.29 -27.52
N LEU A 12 -28.39 -37.99 -26.56
CA LEU A 12 -28.33 -37.60 -25.15
C LEU A 12 -26.91 -37.62 -24.59
N ILE A 13 -26.12 -38.65 -24.90
CA ILE A 13 -24.73 -38.74 -24.46
C ILE A 13 -23.92 -37.57 -25.03
N ALA A 14 -24.13 -37.23 -26.30
CA ALA A 14 -23.43 -36.12 -26.95
C ALA A 14 -23.78 -34.76 -26.33
N THR A 15 -25.04 -34.53 -25.95
CA THR A 15 -25.46 -33.27 -25.30
C THR A 15 -24.93 -33.16 -23.87
N PHE A 16 -24.92 -34.24 -23.09
CA PHE A 16 -24.30 -34.23 -21.76
C PHE A 16 -22.80 -34.00 -21.84
N LEU A 17 -22.12 -34.61 -22.81
CA LEU A 17 -20.69 -34.42 -23.02
C LEU A 17 -20.35 -32.97 -23.40
N SER A 18 -21.15 -32.34 -24.26
CA SER A 18 -20.92 -30.94 -24.67
C SER A 18 -21.14 -29.96 -23.51
N LEU A 19 -22.18 -30.18 -22.70
CA LEU A 19 -22.43 -29.40 -21.48
C LEU A 19 -21.29 -29.55 -20.48
N PHE A 20 -20.76 -30.76 -20.32
CA PHE A 20 -19.62 -31.02 -19.45
C PHE A 20 -18.39 -30.24 -19.91
N ILE A 21 -18.01 -30.33 -21.18
CA ILE A 21 -16.86 -29.60 -21.75
C ILE A 21 -17.03 -28.08 -21.61
N ALA A 22 -18.23 -27.56 -21.88
CA ALA A 22 -18.53 -26.14 -21.71
C ALA A 22 -18.36 -25.68 -20.24
N SER A 23 -18.77 -26.51 -19.27
CA SER A 23 -18.57 -26.23 -17.84
C SER A 23 -17.07 -26.11 -17.48
N PHE A 24 -16.22 -27.02 -17.98
CA PHE A 24 -14.77 -26.94 -17.78
C PHE A 24 -14.15 -25.69 -18.40
N ALA A 25 -14.61 -25.30 -19.59
CA ALA A 25 -14.14 -24.09 -20.26
C ALA A 25 -14.49 -22.83 -19.45
N VAL A 26 -15.73 -22.72 -18.96
CA VAL A 26 -16.17 -21.62 -18.10
C VAL A 26 -15.39 -21.60 -16.80
N ALA A 27 -15.21 -22.75 -16.13
CA ALA A 27 -14.43 -22.85 -14.91
C ALA A 27 -12.97 -22.38 -15.09
N LYS A 28 -12.34 -22.78 -16.21
CA LYS A 28 -10.98 -22.31 -16.57
C LYS A 28 -10.95 -20.81 -16.82
N ILE A 29 -11.89 -20.26 -17.59
CA ILE A 29 -11.96 -18.82 -17.88
C ILE A 29 -12.13 -18.02 -16.59
N THR A 30 -13.02 -18.46 -15.69
CA THR A 30 -13.23 -17.81 -14.40
C THR A 30 -12.00 -17.91 -13.50
N ALA A 31 -11.31 -19.06 -13.49
CA ALA A 31 -10.06 -19.23 -12.75
C ALA A 31 -8.92 -18.34 -13.31
N TYR A 32 -8.81 -18.20 -14.63
CA TYR A 32 -7.82 -17.29 -15.25
C TYR A 32 -8.13 -15.82 -14.92
N ARG A 33 -9.41 -15.41 -14.95
CA ARG A 33 -9.82 -14.04 -14.58
C ARG A 33 -9.64 -13.77 -13.09
N ALA A 34 -9.88 -14.77 -12.24
CA ALA A 34 -9.62 -14.68 -10.80
C ALA A 34 -8.11 -14.61 -10.51
N GLY A 35 -7.29 -15.33 -11.27
CA GLY A 35 -5.83 -15.27 -11.19
C GLY A 35 -5.24 -13.92 -11.61
N SER A 36 -5.85 -13.22 -12.56
CA SER A 36 -5.44 -11.86 -12.95
C SER A 36 -5.93 -10.75 -12.01
N ALA A 37 -6.80 -11.08 -11.04
CA ALA A 37 -7.33 -10.13 -10.07
C ALA A 37 -6.60 -10.19 -8.71
N LEU A 38 -5.65 -11.12 -8.56
CA LEU A 38 -4.69 -11.13 -7.46
C LEU A 38 -3.40 -10.50 -8.00
N ASP A 39 -3.35 -9.18 -7.99
CA ASP A 39 -2.58 -8.44 -6.99
C ASP A 39 -1.12 -8.36 -7.44
N GLU A 40 -0.85 -7.38 -8.30
CA GLU A 40 0.45 -6.72 -8.31
C GLU A 40 0.60 -6.01 -6.95
N VAL A 41 0.89 -6.78 -5.90
CA VAL A 41 1.43 -6.20 -4.68
C VAL A 41 2.85 -5.81 -5.04
N GLU A 42 3.01 -4.55 -5.47
CA GLU A 42 4.31 -3.90 -5.50
C GLU A 42 4.86 -3.96 -4.07
N ILE A 43 5.73 -4.93 -3.83
CA ILE A 43 6.56 -4.94 -2.64
C ILE A 43 7.52 -3.76 -2.85
N GLU A 44 7.16 -2.59 -2.32
CA GLU A 44 8.12 -1.52 -2.08
C GLU A 44 9.16 -2.11 -1.11
N GLU A 45 10.28 -2.59 -1.64
CA GLU A 45 11.43 -2.91 -0.82
C GLU A 45 11.80 -1.62 -0.10
N GLU A 46 11.53 -1.54 1.21
CA GLU A 46 12.11 -0.52 2.07
C GLU A 46 13.63 -0.71 2.06
N VAL A 47 14.30 -0.08 1.10
CA VAL A 47 15.75 0.02 1.06
C VAL A 47 16.16 0.84 2.28
N PHE A 48 16.57 0.14 3.34
CA PHE A 48 17.15 0.77 4.52
C PHE A 48 18.48 1.41 4.13
N ASP A 49 18.44 2.68 3.77
CA ASP A 49 19.65 3.46 3.52
C ASP A 49 20.16 4.05 4.84
N PRO A 50 21.34 3.62 5.34
CA PRO A 50 21.91 4.14 6.58
C PRO A 50 22.30 5.63 6.51
N ALA A 51 22.22 6.25 5.34
CA ALA A 51 22.46 7.67 5.11
C ALA A 51 21.21 8.56 5.33
N VAL A 52 20.02 7.97 5.51
CA VAL A 52 18.78 8.70 5.81
C VAL A 52 18.27 8.39 7.22
N VAL A 53 17.53 9.35 7.78
CA VAL A 53 16.83 9.28 9.05
C VAL A 53 15.40 9.68 8.79
N THR A 54 14.49 8.79 9.16
CA THR A 54 13.05 8.98 9.02
C THR A 54 12.47 9.45 10.34
N VAL A 55 11.67 10.51 10.32
CA VAL A 55 11.01 11.04 11.52
C VAL A 55 9.53 11.29 11.27
N ILE A 56 8.73 11.10 12.31
CA ILE A 56 7.28 11.31 12.26
C ILE A 56 6.96 12.66 12.89
N VAL A 57 6.39 13.58 12.13
CA VAL A 57 6.07 14.92 12.62
C VAL A 57 4.59 15.01 12.98
N ARG A 58 4.29 15.46 14.20
CA ARG A 58 2.93 15.57 14.76
C ARG A 58 2.74 16.90 15.51
N GLY A 59 1.50 17.23 15.89
CA GLY A 59 1.19 18.39 16.73
C GLY A 59 0.64 19.58 15.92
N ALA A 60 1.22 20.76 16.11
CA ALA A 60 0.83 22.01 15.43
C ALA A 60 1.31 22.08 13.96
N VAL A 61 1.02 21.03 13.21
CA VAL A 61 1.27 20.90 11.76
C VAL A 61 -0.07 20.73 11.05
N GLU A 62 -0.16 21.12 9.77
CA GLU A 62 -1.41 21.00 9.00
C GLU A 62 -1.86 19.54 8.96
N GLU A 63 -0.98 18.66 8.51
CA GLU A 63 -1.17 17.21 8.48
C GLU A 63 0.04 16.49 9.10
N PRO A 64 -0.18 15.48 9.96
CA PRO A 64 0.89 14.60 10.43
C PRO A 64 1.51 13.83 9.26
N LEU A 65 2.84 13.83 9.16
CA LEU A 65 3.53 13.15 8.07
C LEU A 65 4.90 12.63 8.49
N GLU A 66 5.38 11.64 7.73
CA GLU A 66 6.69 11.05 7.89
C GLU A 66 7.68 11.68 6.90
N VAL A 67 8.85 12.09 7.38
CA VAL A 67 9.87 12.79 6.59
C VAL A 67 11.18 12.01 6.63
N ALA A 68 11.67 11.63 5.46
CA ALA A 68 13.05 11.17 5.30
C ALA A 68 13.99 12.37 5.12
N LEU A 69 15.04 12.42 5.95
CA LEU A 69 16.05 13.46 5.95
C LEU A 69 17.45 12.85 5.95
N PRO A 70 18.47 13.53 5.42
CA PRO A 70 19.84 13.03 5.48
C PRO A 70 20.31 12.86 6.94
N LYS A 71 21.18 11.88 7.17
CA LYS A 71 21.82 11.65 8.47
C LYS A 71 22.53 12.91 8.96
N GLY A 72 22.23 13.28 10.21
CA GLY A 72 22.73 14.52 10.80
C GLY A 72 21.82 15.73 10.57
N ALA A 73 20.65 15.55 9.97
CA ALA A 73 19.63 16.58 9.91
C ALA A 73 19.19 17.04 11.30
N ARG A 74 18.83 18.32 11.37
CA ARG A 74 18.43 19.01 12.60
C ARG A 74 16.94 19.31 12.58
N ILE A 75 16.40 19.61 13.76
CA ILE A 75 15.01 20.10 13.90
C ILE A 75 14.77 21.32 12.99
N SER A 76 15.76 22.19 12.79
CA SER A 76 15.64 23.34 11.88
C SER A 76 15.31 22.98 10.44
N ASP A 77 15.77 21.81 9.98
CA ASP A 77 15.67 21.41 8.58
C ASP A 77 14.24 20.96 8.25
N LEU A 78 13.52 20.44 9.25
CA LEU A 78 12.10 20.07 9.16
C LEU A 78 11.19 21.25 8.81
N LYS A 79 11.58 22.48 9.18
CA LYS A 79 10.75 23.67 8.91
C LYS A 79 10.47 23.86 7.42
N SER A 80 11.40 23.46 6.55
CA SER A 80 11.26 23.56 5.10
C SER A 80 10.42 22.44 4.47
N LYS A 81 10.18 21.36 5.22
CA LYS A 81 9.54 20.13 4.74
C LYS A 81 8.10 19.96 5.25
N VAL A 82 7.68 20.76 6.23
CA VAL A 82 6.41 20.57 6.92
C VAL A 82 5.57 21.85 6.86
N ALA A 83 4.30 21.70 6.51
CA ALA A 83 3.32 22.78 6.59
C ALA A 83 2.86 22.97 8.04
N LEU A 84 3.03 24.18 8.57
CA LEU A 84 2.72 24.51 9.96
C LEU A 84 1.37 25.23 10.06
N LYS A 85 0.59 24.89 11.08
CA LYS A 85 -0.64 25.62 11.42
C LYS A 85 -0.32 27.06 11.84
N LYS A 86 -1.31 27.95 11.75
CA LYS A 86 -1.18 29.36 12.14
C LYS A 86 -0.80 29.53 13.62
N ASP A 87 -1.22 28.62 14.48
CA ASP A 87 -0.93 28.61 15.93
C ASP A 87 0.36 27.87 16.29
N ALA A 88 1.17 27.44 15.32
CA ALA A 88 2.41 26.71 15.59
C ALA A 88 3.52 27.61 16.16
N ASP A 89 4.27 27.09 17.13
CA ASP A 89 5.46 27.77 17.63
C ASP A 89 6.64 27.62 16.64
N LYS A 90 6.87 28.67 15.85
CA LYS A 90 7.99 28.73 14.90
C LYS A 90 9.36 28.77 15.60
N ALA A 91 9.43 29.14 16.89
CA ALA A 91 10.68 29.17 17.65
C ALA A 91 11.22 27.77 17.94
N PHE A 92 10.35 26.76 18.04
CA PHE A 92 10.72 25.35 18.17
C PHE A 92 11.76 24.91 17.13
N PHE A 93 11.61 25.35 15.88
CA PHE A 93 12.50 25.02 14.77
C PHE A 93 13.85 25.74 14.80
N LYS A 94 14.08 26.69 15.71
CA LYS A 94 15.41 27.33 15.86
C LYS A 94 16.41 26.43 16.60
N ARG A 95 15.96 25.32 17.17
CA ARG A 95 16.78 24.37 17.93
C ARG A 95 17.74 23.64 16.98
N ARG A 96 19.04 23.61 17.32
CA ARG A 96 20.09 22.92 16.55
C ARG A 96 20.27 21.44 16.92
N ARG A 97 19.26 20.84 17.56
CA ARG A 97 19.28 19.45 17.98
C ARG A 97 19.20 18.52 16.76
N LEU A 98 20.00 17.45 16.78
CA LEU A 98 19.98 16.39 15.77
C LEU A 98 18.75 15.49 15.94
N LEU A 99 18.21 15.05 14.80
CA LEU A 99 17.11 14.10 14.72
C LEU A 99 17.62 12.66 14.79
N LYS A 100 16.82 11.78 15.38
CA LYS A 100 17.09 10.34 15.44
C LYS A 100 16.14 9.57 14.52
N ASN A 101 16.59 8.42 14.02
CA ASN A 101 15.73 7.57 13.19
C ASN A 101 14.52 7.08 14.00
N GLY A 102 13.33 7.11 13.39
CA GLY A 102 12.06 6.75 14.02
C GLY A 102 11.59 7.72 15.11
N GLU A 103 12.22 8.89 15.27
CA GLU A 103 11.80 9.85 16.29
C GLU A 103 10.45 10.50 15.93
N ILE A 104 9.57 10.62 16.95
CA ILE A 104 8.34 11.40 16.82
C ILE A 104 8.60 12.84 17.29
N VAL A 105 8.54 13.78 16.36
CA VAL A 105 8.73 15.21 16.63
C VAL A 105 7.36 15.86 16.85
N LEU A 106 7.10 16.26 18.10
CA LEU A 106 5.89 16.98 18.49
C LEU A 106 6.11 18.49 18.38
N VAL A 107 5.45 19.13 17.41
CA VAL A 107 5.49 20.57 17.21
C VAL A 107 4.53 21.25 18.20
N PRO A 108 5.02 22.09 19.11
CA PRO A 108 4.17 22.77 20.08
C PRO A 108 3.38 23.91 19.45
N LYS A 109 2.25 24.26 20.08
CA LYS A 109 1.52 25.50 19.79
C LYS A 109 2.24 26.69 20.40
N LYS A 110 2.06 27.87 19.82
CA LYS A 110 2.56 29.13 20.32
C LYS A 110 1.90 29.42 21.67
N SER A 111 2.70 29.56 22.72
CA SER A 111 2.23 30.10 23.99
C SER A 111 1.85 31.56 23.76
N VAL A 112 0.58 31.90 24.01
CA VAL A 112 0.13 33.27 24.08
C VAL A 112 0.61 33.79 25.43
N GLU A 113 1.73 34.50 25.43
CA GLU A 113 2.10 35.46 26.48
C GLU A 113 1.58 36.84 26.10
#